data_AF-A0A1C3VAH0-F1
#
_entry.id   AF-A0A1C3VAH0-F1
#
_cell.length_a   1.000
_cell.length_b   1.000
_cell.length_c   1.000
_cell.angle_alpha   90.00
_cell.angle_beta   90.00
_cell.angle_gamma   90.00
#
_symmetry.space_group_name_H-M   'P 1'
#
loop_
_entity.id
_entity.type
_entity.pdbx_description
1 polymer ?
#
loop_
_entity_poly.entity_id
_entity_poly.type
_entity_poly.pdbx_seq_one_letter_code
_entity_poly.pdbx_strand_id
1 'polypeptide(L)'
;MTNIERKQISQRLALFERAAVLFERFGPVVPVAIAFLNGWPTEVQLYPEWQLGESWRLFLSANLYWGASYALSRAVSFAQGSIVP
;
A
#
# COMPACT_ATOMS: atom_id res chain seq x y z
N MET A 1 30.34 8.29 -1.87
CA MET A 1 29.81 6.95 -1.59
C MET A 1 30.81 5.92 -2.09
N THR A 2 31.26 5.00 -1.24
CA THR A 2 32.19 3.93 -1.62
C THR A 2 31.45 2.81 -2.36
N ASN A 3 32.16 1.97 -3.12
CA ASN A 3 31.55 0.82 -3.82
C ASN A 3 30.91 -0.19 -2.85
N ILE A 4 31.47 -0.34 -1.64
CA ILE A 4 30.94 -1.23 -0.61
C ILE A 4 29.62 -0.70 -0.05
N GLU A 5 29.55 0.61 0.27
CA GLU A 5 28.32 1.28 0.70
C GLU A 5 27.24 1.21 -0.38
N ARG A 6 27.61 1.45 -1.64
CA ARG A 6 26.68 1.35 -2.78
C ARG A 6 26.09 -0.04 -2.91
N LYS A 7 26.92 -1.08 -2.77
CA LYS A 7 26.48 -2.48 -2.84
C LYS A 7 25.53 -2.83 -1.70
N GLN A 8 25.84 -2.43 -0.48
CA GLN A 8 24.96 -2.68 0.69
C GLN A 8 23.62 -1.97 0.56
N ILE A 9 23.62 -0.71 0.12
CA ILE A 9 22.39 0.07 -0.07
C ILE A 9 21.55 -0.55 -1.19
N SER A 10 22.16 -0.98 -2.29
CA SER A 10 21.44 -1.66 -3.39
C SER A 10 20.78 -2.96 -2.93
N GLN A 11 21.45 -3.77 -2.10
CA GLN A 11 20.88 -5.01 -1.56
C GLN A 11 19.67 -4.74 -0.65
N ARG A 12 19.76 -3.74 0.22
CA ARG A 12 18.64 -3.33 1.07
C ARG A 12 17.48 -2.80 0.24
N LEU A 13 17.78 -2.05 -0.81
CA LEU A 13 16.77 -1.52 -1.70
C LEU A 13 15.99 -2.61 -2.43
N ALA A 14 16.68 -3.67 -2.87
CA ALA A 14 16.06 -4.82 -3.51
C ALA A 14 15.08 -5.55 -2.56
N LEU A 15 15.33 -5.53 -1.25
CA LEU A 15 14.37 -6.05 -0.27
C LEU A 15 13.13 -5.15 -0.16
N PHE A 16 13.32 -3.83 -0.12
CA PHE A 16 12.21 -2.87 -0.10
C PHE A 16 11.38 -2.90 -1.37
N GLU A 17 12.00 -3.07 -2.53
CA GLU A 17 11.31 -3.24 -3.81
C GLU A 17 10.41 -4.47 -3.80
N ARG A 18 10.93 -5.61 -3.33
CA ARG A 18 10.12 -6.84 -3.19
C ARG A 18 8.96 -6.65 -2.21
N ALA A 19 9.21 -5.98 -1.09
CA ALA A 19 8.17 -5.66 -0.13
C ALA A 19 7.10 -4.72 -0.71
N ALA A 20 7.51 -3.73 -1.52
CA ALA A 20 6.62 -2.81 -2.20
C ALA A 20 5.69 -3.55 -3.18
N VAL A 21 6.24 -4.44 -4.02
CA VAL A 21 5.45 -5.25 -4.96
C VAL A 21 4.46 -6.15 -4.22
N LEU A 22 4.87 -6.77 -3.11
CA LEU A 22 3.96 -7.58 -2.30
C LEU A 22 2.85 -6.73 -1.68
N PHE A 23 3.19 -5.56 -1.15
CA PHE A 23 2.21 -4.65 -0.55
C PHE A 23 1.25 -4.07 -1.59
N GLU A 24 1.72 -3.76 -2.79
CA GLU A 24 0.85 -3.32 -3.90
C GLU A 24 -0.15 -4.40 -4.30
N ARG A 25 0.29 -5.66 -4.33
CA ARG A 25 -0.56 -6.79 -4.72
C ARG A 25 -1.58 -7.16 -3.64
N PHE A 26 -1.20 -7.12 -2.36
CA PHE A 26 -2.01 -7.67 -1.26
C PHE A 26 -2.54 -6.61 -0.28
N GLY A 27 -1.88 -5.46 -0.17
CA GLY A 27 -2.28 -4.37 0.71
C GLY A 27 -3.73 -3.91 0.47
N PRO A 28 -4.19 -3.72 -0.78
CA PRO A 28 -5.59 -3.36 -1.05
C PRO A 28 -6.62 -4.40 -0.58
N VAL A 29 -6.22 -5.67 -0.41
CA VAL A 29 -7.09 -6.76 0.07
C VAL A 29 -7.25 -6.74 1.59
N VAL A 30 -6.29 -6.17 2.32
CA VAL A 30 -6.30 -6.13 3.79
C VAL A 30 -7.55 -5.40 4.34
N PRO A 31 -7.92 -4.20 3.84
CA PRO A 31 -9.18 -3.54 4.19
C PRO A 31 -10.42 -4.40 3.99
N VAL A 32 -10.47 -5.17 2.90
CA VAL A 32 -11.61 -6.06 2.59
C VAL A 32 -11.66 -7.21 3.58
N ALA A 33 -10.52 -7.82 3.90
CA ALA A 33 -10.44 -8.87 4.91
C ALA A 33 -10.87 -8.36 6.31
N ILE A 34 -10.44 -7.15 6.68
CA ILE A 34 -10.86 -6.49 7.92
C ILE A 34 -12.37 -6.26 7.92
N ALA A 35 -12.93 -5.75 6.82
CA ALA A 35 -14.36 -5.52 6.68
C ALA A 35 -15.15 -6.83 6.83
N PHE A 36 -14.71 -7.90 6.16
CA PHE A 36 -15.34 -9.22 6.28
C PHE A 36 -15.31 -9.74 7.71
N LEU A 37 -14.15 -9.70 8.37
CA LEU A 37 -14.00 -10.19 9.75
C LEU A 37 -14.81 -9.39 10.77
N ASN A 38 -15.04 -8.10 10.51
CA ASN A 38 -15.85 -7.22 11.36
C ASN A 38 -17.34 -7.17 10.95
N GLY A 39 -17.76 -7.94 9.94
CA GLY A 39 -19.14 -7.94 9.45
C GLY A 39 -19.57 -6.60 8.84
N TRP A 40 -18.64 -5.81 8.30
CA TRP A 40 -18.96 -4.53 7.67
C TRP A 40 -19.68 -4.74 6.34
N PRO A 41 -20.68 -3.90 6.02
CA PRO A 41 -21.34 -3.94 4.72
C PRO A 41 -20.32 -3.63 3.60
N THR A 42 -20.26 -4.52 2.60
CA THR A 42 -19.33 -4.45 1.46
C THR A 42 -20.00 -4.03 0.14
N GLU A 43 -21.34 -4.01 0.11
CA GLU A 43 -22.12 -3.54 -1.04
C GLU A 43 -22.28 -2.02 -1.02
N VAL A 44 -21.85 -1.35 -2.09
CA VAL A 44 -22.05 0.09 -2.29
C VAL A 44 -23.32 0.28 -3.12
N GLN A 45 -24.45 0.56 -2.47
CA GLN A 45 -25.66 0.96 -3.18
C GLN A 45 -25.62 2.46 -3.51
N LEU A 46 -25.91 2.80 -4.77
CA LEU A 46 -25.75 4.13 -5.37
C LEU A 46 -26.73 5.21 -4.87
N TYR A 47 -27.61 4.91 -3.90
CA TYR A 47 -28.67 5.82 -3.43
C TYR A 47 -28.53 6.20 -1.93
N PRO A 48 -28.82 7.47 -1.55
CA PRO A 48 -28.04 8.20 -0.53
C PRO A 48 -28.65 8.22 0.88
N GLU A 49 -29.89 7.74 1.07
CA GLU A 49 -30.59 7.73 2.36
C GLU A 49 -29.94 6.74 3.38
N TRP A 50 -29.03 5.88 2.93
CA TRP A 50 -28.70 4.59 3.56
C TRP A 50 -27.22 4.36 3.90
N GLN A 51 -26.36 5.38 3.89
CA GLN A 51 -25.01 5.23 4.48
C GLN A 51 -25.00 5.37 6.01
N LEU A 52 -25.99 4.80 6.70
CA LEU A 52 -26.06 4.72 8.18
C LEU A 52 -25.16 3.61 8.77
N GLY A 53 -24.12 3.16 8.06
CA GLY A 53 -23.31 2.00 8.44
C GLY A 53 -21.81 2.16 8.20
N GLU A 54 -21.04 1.28 8.84
CA GLU A 54 -19.57 1.26 8.94
C GLU A 54 -18.81 1.08 7.60
N SER A 55 -19.50 1.06 6.46
CA SER A 55 -18.93 0.97 5.10
C SER A 55 -17.90 2.07 4.79
N TRP A 56 -18.04 3.25 5.39
CA TRP A 56 -17.06 4.34 5.28
C TRP A 56 -15.67 3.94 5.83
N ARG A 57 -15.61 3.03 6.82
CA ARG A 57 -14.35 2.53 7.37
C ARG A 57 -13.61 1.65 6.37
N LEU A 58 -14.34 0.83 5.61
CA LEU A 58 -13.78 0.07 4.49
C LEU A 58 -13.25 1.02 3.42
N PHE A 59 -14.03 2.03 3.02
CA PHE A 59 -13.60 3.00 2.02
C PHE A 59 -12.32 3.76 2.44
N LEU A 60 -12.28 4.30 3.67
CA LEU A 60 -11.09 5.01 4.17
C LEU A 60 -9.88 4.09 4.29
N SER A 61 -10.06 2.88 4.82
CA SER A 61 -8.95 1.92 4.95
C SER A 61 -8.43 1.48 3.57
N ALA A 62 -9.29 1.24 2.59
CA ALA A 62 -8.89 0.98 1.20
C ALA A 62 -8.03 2.11 0.62
N ASN A 63 -8.46 3.37 0.79
CA ASN A 63 -7.71 4.53 0.32
C ASN A 63 -6.36 4.70 1.05
N LEU A 64 -6.29 4.42 2.35
CA LEU A 64 -5.05 4.49 3.11
C LEU A 64 -4.03 3.45 2.63
N TYR A 65 -4.47 2.20 2.42
CA TYR A 65 -3.58 1.14 1.92
C TYR A 65 -3.14 1.41 0.47
N TRP A 66 -4.04 1.92 -0.36
CA TRP A 66 -3.68 2.33 -1.72
C TRP A 66 -2.65 3.48 -1.72
N GLY A 67 -2.87 4.52 -0.90
CA GLY A 67 -1.93 5.63 -0.73
C GLY A 67 -0.58 5.20 -0.18
N ALA A 68 -0.56 4.29 0.80
CA ALA A 68 0.67 3.71 1.34
C ALA A 68 1.45 2.92 0.29
N SER A 69 0.74 2.17 -0.57
CA SER A 69 1.36 1.41 -1.65
C SER A 69 2.01 2.33 -2.67
N TYR A 70 1.29 3.37 -3.08
CA TYR A 70 1.79 4.37 -3.99
C TYR A 70 3.02 5.08 -3.41
N ALA A 71 2.95 5.53 -2.15
CA ALA A 71 4.07 6.19 -1.47
C ALA A 71 5.32 5.29 -1.39
N LEU A 72 5.14 4.01 -1.05
CA LEU A 72 6.23 3.05 -0.94
C LEU A 72 6.91 2.79 -2.29
N SER A 73 6.12 2.61 -3.36
CA SER A 73 6.64 2.45 -4.73
C SER A 73 7.46 3.67 -5.18
N ARG A 74 6.96 4.88 -4.92
CA ARG A 74 7.67 6.14 -5.21
C ARG A 74 8.96 6.28 -4.40
N ALA A 75 8.95 5.89 -3.12
CA ALA A 75 10.13 5.92 -2.27
C ALA A 75 11.23 4.98 -2.78
N VAL A 76 10.87 3.76 -3.21
CA VAL A 76 11.80 2.82 -3.84
C VAL A 76 12.37 3.41 -5.13
N SER A 77 11.52 3.94 -6.00
CA SER A 77 11.95 4.54 -7.28
C SER A 77 12.92 5.70 -7.08
N PHE A 78 12.62 6.59 -6.12
CA PHE A 78 13.48 7.71 -5.76
C PHE A 78 14.83 7.24 -5.22
N ALA A 79 14.82 6.23 -4.35
CA ALA A 79 16.04 5.68 -3.77
C ALA A 79 16.88 4.88 -4.77
N GLN A 80 16.27 4.25 -5.78
CA GLN A 80 17.01 3.67 -6.92
C GLN A 80 17.72 4.77 -7.72
N GLY A 81 17.01 5.85 -8.04
CA GLY A 81 17.54 6.97 -8.81
C GLY A 81 18.69 7.72 -8.13
N SER A 82 18.82 7.65 -6.81
CA SER A 82 19.95 8.27 -6.08
C SER A 82 21.22 7.40 -6.03
N ILE A 83 21.13 6.14 -6.46
CA ILE A 83 22.25 5.17 -6.49
C ILE A 83 22.88 5.07 -7.89
N VAL A 84 22.06 5.26 -8.93
CA VAL A 84 22.51 5.32 -10.33
C VAL A 84 23.09 6.72 -10.59
N PRO A 85 24.31 6.85 -11.13
CA PRO A 85 24.88 8.16 -11.49
C PRO A 85 24.17 8.78 -12.70
#